data_AF-A0AAD7BC74-F1
#
_entry.id   AF-A0AAD7BC74-F1
#
_cell.length_a   1.000
_cell.length_b   1.000
_cell.length_c   1.000
_cell.angle_alpha   90.00
_cell.angle_beta   90.00
_cell.angle_gamma   90.00
#
_symmetry.space_group_name_H-M   'P 1'
#
loop_
_entity.id
_entity.type
_entity.pdbx_description
1 polymer ?
#
loop_
_entity_poly.entity_id
_entity_poly.type
_entity_poly.pdbx_seq_one_letter_code
_entity_poly.pdbx_strand_id
1 'polypeptide(L)'
;MLKPQVLETAISEVQVPYLPCYSVLVCVRKSLTGVDLDIDRAQHSPALAKSWREFVLLVKDFMDGFQIDHESPNRIVIQLACDNIQCAHITEREAFRTCAGCETTHYCCTHRQHLDWKRGHRETCAKIRSHALNKAVGPASGMACYHWKV
;
A
#
# COMPACT_ATOMS: atom_id res chain seq x y z
N MET A 1 11.67 -6.35 22.51
CA MET A 1 12.47 -5.81 21.40
C MET A 1 12.59 -6.87 20.32
N LEU A 2 12.31 -6.53 19.06
CA LEU A 2 12.54 -7.43 17.93
C LEU A 2 14.05 -7.55 17.67
N LYS A 3 14.53 -8.75 17.34
CA LYS A 3 15.95 -8.97 16.98
C LYS A 3 16.24 -8.28 15.63
N PRO A 4 17.41 -7.64 15.45
CA PRO A 4 17.77 -6.95 14.19
C PRO A 4 17.61 -7.82 12.93
N GLN A 5 17.93 -9.11 13.02
CA GLN A 5 17.77 -10.08 11.93
C GLN A 5 16.30 -10.25 11.50
N VAL A 6 15.35 -10.21 12.44
CA VAL A 6 13.91 -10.31 12.14
C VAL A 6 13.44 -9.06 11.40
N LEU A 7 14.01 -7.89 11.74
CA LEU A 7 13.70 -6.63 11.07
C LEU A 7 14.26 -6.61 9.65
N GLU A 8 15.49 -7.10 9.47
CA GLU A 8 16.14 -7.23 8.15
C GLU A 8 15.30 -8.11 7.21
N THR A 9 14.93 -9.31 7.64
CA THR A 9 14.06 -10.22 6.88
C THR A 9 12.71 -9.59 6.56
N ALA A 10 12.08 -8.90 7.53
CA ALA A 10 10.80 -8.26 7.29
C ALA A 10 10.88 -7.14 6.23
N ILE A 11 11.98 -6.39 6.19
CA ILE A 11 12.19 -5.34 5.20
C ILE A 11 12.48 -5.94 3.82
N SER A 12 13.46 -6.84 3.71
CA SER A 12 13.95 -7.34 2.43
C SER A 12 13.03 -8.36 1.77
N GLU A 13 12.45 -9.29 2.55
CA GLU A 13 11.67 -10.41 2.00
C GLU A 13 10.17 -10.12 1.97
N VAL A 14 9.66 -9.31 2.89
CA VAL A 14 8.21 -9.12 3.06
C VAL A 14 7.73 -7.77 2.56
N GLN A 15 8.47 -6.67 2.73
CA GLN A 15 7.97 -5.37 2.31
C GLN A 15 8.28 -5.03 0.85
N VAL A 16 9.52 -5.28 0.39
CA VAL A 16 9.94 -4.91 -0.97
C VAL A 16 9.02 -5.48 -2.08
N PRO A 17 8.60 -6.76 -2.06
CA PRO A 17 7.74 -7.31 -3.12
C PRO A 17 6.33 -6.70 -3.17
N TYR A 18 5.87 -6.12 -2.06
CA TYR A 18 4.51 -5.58 -1.92
C TYR A 18 4.49 -4.04 -1.98
N LEU A 19 5.64 -3.38 -2.04
CA LEU A 19 5.73 -1.93 -2.25
C LEU A 19 4.99 -1.42 -3.50
N PRO A 20 4.91 -2.15 -4.62
CA PRO A 20 4.09 -1.74 -5.75
C PRO A 20 2.60 -1.65 -5.42
N CYS A 21 2.09 -2.43 -4.45
CA CYS A 21 0.68 -2.41 -4.08
C CYS A 21 0.32 -1.03 -3.49
N TYR A 22 -0.61 -0.32 -4.12
CA TYR A 22 -0.96 1.04 -3.73
C TYR A 22 -1.41 1.12 -2.26
N SER A 23 -2.19 0.14 -1.81
CA SER A 23 -2.67 0.06 -0.43
C SER A 23 -1.52 -0.04 0.58
N VAL A 24 -0.45 -0.78 0.24
CA VAL A 24 0.77 -0.91 1.03
C VAL A 24 1.57 0.39 0.96
N LEU A 25 1.77 0.96 -0.23
CA LEU A 25 2.51 2.20 -0.41
C LEU A 25 1.88 3.37 0.35
N VAL A 26 0.55 3.50 0.33
CA VAL A 26 -0.17 4.52 1.12
C VAL A 26 0.05 4.32 2.63
N CYS A 27 0.05 3.07 3.10
CA CYS A 27 0.31 2.76 4.51
C CYS A 27 1.78 3.04 4.89
N VAL A 28 2.72 2.72 4.00
CA VAL A 28 4.15 3.01 4.18
C VAL A 28 4.38 4.52 4.21
N ARG A 29 3.85 5.28 3.23
CA ARG A 29 3.93 6.74 3.19
C ARG A 29 3.45 7.37 4.49
N LYS A 30 2.27 6.95 4.98
CA LYS A 30 1.72 7.46 6.25
C LYS A 30 2.63 7.12 7.43
N SER A 31 3.16 5.90 7.48
CA SER A 31 4.05 5.43 8.54
C SER A 31 5.42 6.12 8.53
N LEU A 32 5.90 6.56 7.36
CA LEU A 32 7.17 7.28 7.20
C LEU A 32 7.01 8.80 7.36
N THR A 33 5.79 9.33 7.42
CA THR A 33 5.56 10.76 7.63
C THR A 33 6.00 11.15 9.04
N GLY A 34 7.03 11.98 9.15
CA GLY A 34 7.60 12.40 10.43
C GLY A 34 8.60 11.43 11.06
N VAL A 35 8.95 10.35 10.35
CA VAL A 35 10.11 9.52 10.71
C VAL A 35 11.34 10.18 10.09
N ASP A 36 12.30 10.55 10.93
CA ASP A 36 13.62 10.91 10.44
C ASP A 36 14.25 9.67 9.80
N LEU A 37 14.35 9.70 8.47
CA LEU A 37 14.89 8.60 7.67
C LEU A 37 16.41 8.54 7.77
N ASP A 38 17.05 9.56 8.35
CA ASP A 38 18.44 9.52 8.78
C ASP A 38 18.54 8.60 10.00
N ILE A 39 18.64 7.31 9.72
CA ILE A 39 18.85 6.29 10.73
C ILE A 39 20.31 6.35 11.18
N ASP A 40 20.60 7.33 12.04
CA ASP A 40 21.78 7.30 12.92
C ASP A 40 21.66 6.18 13.96
N ARG A 41 20.43 5.68 14.22
CA ARG A 41 20.17 4.60 15.18
C ARG A 41 20.51 3.18 14.69
N ALA A 42 20.81 2.98 13.40
CA ALA A 42 21.24 1.68 12.85
C ALA A 42 22.77 1.49 12.90
N GLN A 43 23.50 2.41 13.54
CA GLN A 43 24.95 2.29 13.77
C GLN A 43 25.36 0.93 14.37
N HIS A 44 24.46 0.27 15.12
CA HIS A 44 24.74 -1.02 15.74
C HIS A 44 24.57 -2.25 14.83
N SER A 45 24.09 -2.09 13.58
CA SER A 45 24.01 -3.21 12.61
C SER A 45 24.17 -2.72 11.16
N PRO A 46 25.34 -2.94 10.55
CA PRO A 46 25.59 -2.57 9.16
C PRO A 46 24.63 -3.20 8.14
N ALA A 47 24.21 -4.45 8.39
CA ALA A 47 23.26 -5.17 7.53
C ALA A 47 21.88 -4.50 7.54
N LEU A 48 21.35 -4.21 8.73
CA LEU A 48 20.08 -3.50 8.88
C LEU A 48 20.12 -2.09 8.28
N ALA A 49 21.22 -1.36 8.48
CA ALA A 49 21.42 -0.03 7.90
C ALA A 49 21.44 -0.05 6.36
N LYS A 50 21.94 -1.14 5.76
CA LYS A 50 21.91 -1.33 4.31
C LYS A 50 20.48 -1.61 3.83
N SER A 51 19.81 -2.62 4.39
CA SER A 51 18.45 -2.99 3.98
C SER A 51 17.44 -1.85 4.19
N TRP A 52 17.60 -1.06 5.25
CA TRP A 52 16.77 0.12 5.47
C TRP A 52 16.97 1.19 4.39
N ARG A 53 18.23 1.51 4.03
CA ARG A 53 18.52 2.48 2.97
C ARG A 53 17.94 2.03 1.63
N GLU A 54 18.13 0.76 1.28
CA GLU A 54 17.56 0.18 0.06
C GLU A 54 16.03 0.28 0.05
N PHE A 55 15.38 -0.04 1.17
CA PHE A 55 13.93 0.10 1.33
C PHE A 55 13.45 1.56 1.18
N VAL A 56 14.12 2.51 1.83
CA VAL A 56 13.75 3.93 1.74
C VAL A 56 13.92 4.45 0.32
N LEU A 57 15.00 4.10 -0.36
CA LEU A 57 15.21 4.46 -1.78
C LEU A 57 14.10 3.88 -2.65
N LEU A 58 13.78 2.60 -2.50
CA LEU A 58 12.68 1.97 -3.25
C LEU A 58 11.33 2.65 -2.99
N VAL A 59 11.02 2.95 -1.73
CA VAL A 59 9.78 3.66 -1.38
C VAL A 59 9.74 5.04 -2.03
N LYS A 60 10.84 5.79 -2.02
CA LYS A 60 10.95 7.09 -2.70
C LYS A 60 10.76 6.93 -4.20
N ASP A 61 11.47 6.01 -4.84
CA ASP A 61 11.36 5.74 -6.28
C ASP A 61 9.91 5.38 -6.67
N PHE A 62 9.23 4.55 -5.88
CA PHE A 62 7.81 4.27 -6.10
C PHE A 62 6.98 5.54 -5.91
N MET A 63 7.12 6.25 -4.79
CA MET A 63 6.35 7.46 -4.51
C MET A 63 6.52 8.54 -5.58
N ASP A 64 7.72 8.72 -6.10
CA ASP A 64 8.04 9.65 -7.18
C ASP A 64 7.48 9.14 -8.52
N GLY A 65 7.56 7.83 -8.79
CA GLY A 65 6.90 7.21 -9.94
C GLY A 65 5.37 7.28 -9.91
N PHE A 66 4.77 7.47 -8.72
CA PHE A 66 3.34 7.71 -8.55
C PHE A 66 2.95 9.20 -8.56
N GLN A 67 3.92 10.14 -8.60
CA GLN A 67 3.63 11.57 -8.73
C GLN A 67 3.30 11.93 -10.19
N ILE A 68 1.99 12.06 -10.43
CA ILE A 68 1.29 13.15 -11.13
C ILE A 68 2.01 13.68 -12.39
N ASP A 69 1.42 13.40 -13.56
CA ASP A 69 1.68 14.10 -14.80
C ASP A 69 1.68 15.64 -14.58
N HIS A 70 2.86 16.24 -14.60
CA HIS A 70 3.04 17.69 -14.53
C HIS A 70 2.66 18.39 -15.85
N GLU A 71 2.27 17.65 -16.88
CA GLU A 71 1.90 18.20 -18.20
C GLU A 71 0.50 18.84 -18.22
N SER A 72 -0.30 18.69 -17.16
CA SER A 72 -1.59 19.37 -17.03
C SER A 72 -1.76 19.92 -15.61
N PRO A 73 -1.49 21.22 -15.38
CA PRO A 73 -1.58 21.83 -14.04
C PRO A 73 -2.97 21.76 -13.39
N ASN A 74 -4.00 21.30 -14.11
CA ASN A 74 -5.36 21.09 -13.62
C ASN A 74 -5.83 19.63 -13.59
N ARG A 75 -5.00 18.64 -13.96
CA ARG A 75 -5.39 17.21 -13.92
C ARG A 75 -4.44 16.44 -13.01
N ILE A 76 -4.84 16.25 -11.76
CA ILE A 76 -4.17 15.31 -10.86
C ILE A 76 -4.51 13.89 -11.36
N VAL A 77 -3.64 13.31 -12.16
CA VAL A 77 -3.75 11.90 -12.55
C VAL A 77 -3.20 11.05 -11.41
N ILE A 78 -4.10 10.30 -10.75
CA ILE A 78 -3.69 9.34 -9.73
C ILE A 78 -3.38 8.03 -10.45
N GLN A 79 -2.12 7.66 -10.55
CA GLN A 79 -1.74 6.33 -11.03
C GLN A 79 -1.83 5.30 -9.90
N LEU A 80 -2.22 4.07 -10.24
CA LEU A 80 -2.28 2.91 -9.36
C LEU A 80 -1.54 1.74 -10.00
N ALA A 81 -0.96 0.86 -9.19
CA ALA A 81 -0.53 -0.46 -9.64
C ALA A 81 -1.62 -1.50 -9.35
N CYS A 82 -1.61 -2.58 -10.13
CA CYS A 82 -2.41 -3.76 -9.85
C CYS A 82 -1.95 -4.41 -8.53
N ASP A 83 -2.89 -4.63 -7.61
CA ASP A 83 -2.59 -5.26 -6.32
C ASP A 83 -2.32 -6.77 -6.44
N ASN A 84 -2.55 -7.40 -7.60
CA ASN A 84 -2.02 -8.73 -7.84
C ASN A 84 -0.50 -8.65 -8.03
N ILE A 85 0.27 -9.19 -7.08
CA ILE A 85 1.74 -9.13 -7.05
C ILE A 85 2.45 -9.73 -8.27
N GLN A 86 1.77 -10.56 -9.07
CA GLN A 86 2.31 -11.09 -10.33
C GLN A 86 2.01 -10.19 -11.53
N CYS A 87 1.48 -9.00 -11.29
CA CYS A 87 1.11 -8.02 -12.29
C CYS A 87 1.83 -6.70 -11.99
N ALA A 88 2.68 -6.26 -12.91
CA ALA A 88 3.38 -4.98 -12.81
C ALA A 88 2.64 -3.85 -13.58
N HIS A 89 1.34 -4.02 -13.85
CA HIS A 89 0.59 -3.02 -14.61
C HIS A 89 0.29 -1.80 -13.74
N ILE A 90 0.71 -0.62 -14.21
CA ILE A 90 0.51 0.68 -13.58
C ILE A 90 -0.20 1.58 -14.59
N THR A 91 -1.30 2.21 -14.19
CA THR A 91 -2.06 3.13 -15.05
C THR A 91 -2.97 4.04 -14.22
N GLU A 92 -3.79 4.89 -14.85
CA GLU A 92 -4.74 5.78 -14.19
C GLU A 92 -5.73 5.00 -13.30
N ARG A 93 -6.05 5.53 -12.13
CA ARG A 93 -6.96 4.93 -11.15
C ARG A 93 -8.30 4.51 -11.76
N GLU A 94 -8.80 5.31 -12.69
CA GLU A 94 -10.08 5.10 -13.39
C GLU A 94 -10.08 3.84 -14.26
N ALA A 95 -8.91 3.36 -14.69
CA ALA A 95 -8.76 2.14 -15.45
C ALA A 95 -8.73 0.87 -14.57
N PHE A 96 -8.66 1.01 -13.24
CA PHE A 96 -8.69 -0.10 -12.30
C PHE A 96 -10.11 -0.44 -11.85
N ARG A 97 -10.31 -1.74 -11.58
CA ARG A 97 -11.51 -2.28 -10.94
C ARG A 97 -11.24 -2.51 -9.47
N THR A 98 -12.13 -2.04 -8.61
CA THR A 98 -12.02 -2.26 -7.17
C THR A 98 -12.70 -3.56 -6.76
N CYS A 99 -12.10 -4.29 -5.82
CA CYS A 99 -12.72 -5.46 -5.21
C CYS A 99 -14.01 -5.06 -4.48
N ALA A 100 -15.16 -5.56 -4.93
CA ALA A 100 -16.46 -5.29 -4.31
C ALA A 100 -16.57 -5.81 -2.86
N GLY A 101 -15.68 -6.71 -2.44
CA GLY A 101 -15.70 -7.26 -1.08
C GLY A 101 -15.06 -6.33 -0.04
N CYS A 102 -13.91 -5.72 -0.36
CA CYS A 102 -13.15 -4.90 0.59
C CYS A 102 -12.99 -3.44 0.18
N GLU A 103 -13.36 -3.08 -1.06
CA GLU A 103 -13.32 -1.74 -1.63
C GLU A 103 -11.93 -1.04 -1.58
N THR A 104 -10.89 -1.79 -1.25
CA THR A 104 -9.53 -1.25 -1.01
C THR A 104 -8.53 -1.76 -2.03
N THR A 105 -8.74 -2.98 -2.55
CA THR A 105 -7.83 -3.65 -3.48
C THR A 105 -8.25 -3.39 -4.93
N HIS A 106 -7.30 -3.02 -5.78
CA HIS A 106 -7.49 -2.57 -7.16
C HIS A 106 -6.82 -3.53 -8.15
N TYR A 107 -7.54 -3.91 -9.20
CA TYR A 107 -7.06 -4.82 -10.24
C TYR A 107 -7.30 -4.25 -11.63
N CYS A 108 -6.33 -4.38 -12.52
CA CYS A 108 -6.50 -3.92 -13.91
C CYS A 108 -7.56 -4.74 -14.67
N CYS A 109 -7.86 -5.97 -14.23
CA CYS A 109 -8.93 -6.79 -14.80
C CYS A 109 -9.39 -7.91 -13.85
N THR A 110 -10.56 -8.48 -14.13
CA THR A 110 -11.16 -9.58 -13.35
C THR A 110 -10.28 -10.83 -13.31
N HIS A 111 -9.49 -11.09 -14.36
CA HIS A 111 -8.57 -12.22 -14.37
C HIS A 111 -7.50 -12.10 -13.27
N ARG A 112 -6.92 -10.90 -13.08
CA ARG A 112 -5.95 -10.65 -12.01
C ARG A 112 -6.58 -10.75 -10.62
N GLN A 113 -7.81 -10.27 -10.45
CA GLN A 113 -8.57 -10.47 -9.22
C GLN A 113 -8.75 -11.95 -8.91
N HIS A 114 -9.16 -12.78 -9.87
CA HIS A 114 -9.37 -14.22 -9.65
C HIS A 114 -8.08 -14.98 -9.29
N LEU A 115 -6.96 -14.62 -9.92
CA LEU A 115 -5.67 -15.21 -9.57
C LEU A 115 -5.27 -14.84 -8.14
N ASP A 116 -5.44 -13.58 -7.75
CA ASP A 116 -5.11 -13.10 -6.41
C ASP A 116 -6.07 -13.67 -5.35
N TRP A 117 -7.36 -13.82 -5.69
CA TRP A 117 -8.37 -14.47 -4.85
C TRP A 117 -7.97 -15.87 -4.41
N LYS A 118 -7.41 -16.67 -5.34
CA LYS A 118 -6.94 -18.03 -5.06
C LYS A 118 -5.63 -18.07 -4.27
N ARG A 119 -4.84 -17.00 -4.29
CA ARG A 119 -3.50 -16.96 -3.69
C ARG A 119 -3.49 -16.47 -2.24
N GLY A 120 -4.52 -15.74 -1.82
CA GLY A 120 -4.56 -15.20 -0.46
C GLY A 120 -5.52 -14.03 -0.23
N HIS A 121 -6.04 -13.41 -1.29
CA HIS A 121 -6.94 -12.28 -1.11
C HIS A 121 -8.26 -12.72 -0.45
N ARG A 122 -8.72 -13.95 -0.70
CA ARG A 122 -9.95 -14.47 -0.08
C ARG A 122 -9.90 -14.43 1.45
N GLU A 123 -8.78 -14.84 2.03
CA GLU A 123 -8.56 -14.93 3.47
C GLU A 123 -8.35 -13.55 4.12
N THR A 124 -7.84 -12.60 3.34
CA THR A 124 -7.47 -11.26 3.83
C THR A 124 -8.54 -10.21 3.54
N CYS A 125 -9.41 -10.41 2.55
CA CYS A 125 -10.45 -9.48 2.12
C CYS A 125 -11.36 -9.02 3.27
N ALA A 126 -11.84 -9.96 4.10
CA ALA A 126 -12.68 -9.63 5.25
C ALA A 126 -11.94 -8.80 6.32
N LYS A 127 -10.65 -9.08 6.53
CA LYS A 127 -9.81 -8.33 7.48
C LYS A 127 -9.58 -6.90 6.97
N ILE A 128 -9.26 -6.76 5.69
CA ILE A 128 -9.08 -5.46 5.03
C ILE A 128 -10.35 -4.62 5.17
N ARG A 129 -11.54 -5.20 4.88
CA ARG A 129 -12.82 -4.52 5.05
C ARG A 129 -13.03 -4.02 6.48
N SER A 130 -12.79 -4.86 7.49
CA SER A 130 -12.93 -4.50 8.90
C SER A 130 -12.00 -3.33 9.29
N HIS A 131 -10.74 -3.39 8.86
CA HIS A 131 -9.78 -2.32 9.12
C HIS A 131 -10.15 -1.00 8.41
N ALA A 132 -10.70 -1.05 7.20
CA ALA A 132 -11.14 0.14 6.48
C ALA A 132 -12.33 0.80 7.21
N LEU A 133 -13.31 0.01 7.65
CA LEU A 133 -14.46 0.51 8.42
C LEU A 133 -14.05 1.10 9.77
N ASN A 134 -13.14 0.44 10.49
CA ASN A 134 -12.65 0.97 11.78
C ASN A 134 -11.84 2.26 11.64
N LYS A 135 -11.26 2.53 10.46
CA LYS A 135 -10.62 3.83 10.17
C LYS A 135 -11.62 4.91 9.76
N ALA A 136 -12.73 4.53 9.13
CA ALA A 136 -13.81 5.46 8.77
C ALA A 136 -14.66 5.85 9.98
N VAL A 137 -14.80 4.94 10.96
CA VAL A 137 -15.46 5.18 12.23
C VAL A 137 -14.40 5.53 13.29
N GLY A 138 -13.94 6.79 13.30
CA GLY A 138 -13.30 7.36 14.48
C GLY A 138 -14.24 7.32 15.70
N PRO A 139 -13.74 7.53 16.94
CA PRO A 139 -14.56 7.43 18.15
C PRO A 139 -15.83 8.27 17.99
N ALA A 140 -16.97 7.62 18.19
CA ALA A 140 -18.29 8.15 17.88
C ALA A 140 -18.55 9.51 18.56
N SER A 141 -18.52 10.58 17.78
CA SER A 141 -19.41 11.73 17.95
C SER A 141 -20.36 11.71 16.76
N GLY A 142 -21.59 11.30 17.05
CA GLY A 142 -22.52 10.72 16.08
C GLY A 142 -22.91 11.61 14.91
N MET A 143 -23.17 10.97 13.78
CA MET A 143 -24.20 11.41 12.84
C MET A 143 -24.68 10.20 12.03
N ALA A 144 -26.00 10.06 11.93
CA ALA A 144 -26.68 8.96 11.27
C ALA A 144 -26.42 8.98 9.75
N CYS A 145 -26.04 7.83 9.19
CA CYS A 145 -25.93 7.66 7.74
C CYS A 145 -27.25 7.09 7.18
N TYR A 146 -27.81 7.84 6.25
CA TYR A 146 -29.04 7.55 5.52
C TYR A 146 -28.92 6.26 4.69
N HIS A 147 -29.98 5.46 4.71
CA HIS A 147 -30.18 4.31 3.84
C HIS A 147 -30.25 4.75 2.37
N TRP A 148 -29.46 4.12 1.51
CA TRP A 148 -29.76 4.04 0.08
C TRP A 148 -29.98 2.58 -0.29
N LYS A 149 -31.24 2.28 -0.61
CA LYS A 149 -31.67 1.05 -1.28
C LYS A 149 -31.20 1.10 -2.73
N VAL A 150 -30.68 -0.02 -3.21
CA VAL A 150 -30.94 -0.57 -4.55
C VAL A 150 -31.05 -2.08 -4.42
#